data_AF-A0A6L8G8D2-F1
#
_entry.id   AF-A0A6L8G8D2-F1
#
_cell.length_a   1.000
_cell.length_b   1.000
_cell.length_c   1.000
_cell.angle_alpha   90.00
_cell.angle_beta   90.00
_cell.angle_gamma   90.00
#
_symmetry.space_group_name_H-M   'P 1'
#
loop_
_entity.id
_entity.type
_entity.pdbx_description
1 polymer ?
#
loop_
_entity_poly.entity_id
_entity_poly.type
_entity_poly.pdbx_seq_one_letter_code
_entity_poly.pdbx_strand_id
1 'polypeptide(L)' 'MPIPVSERVRKRRDALRNAGLRPVQIWVPDTRRPGFGAECRRQALLVAKADQRDAELKTLMDSALNDQDDWL' A
#
# COMPACT_ATOMS: atom_id res chain seq x y z
N MET A 1 -19.47 -16.21 -20.10
CA MET A 1 -18.25 -15.45 -20.47
C MET A 1 -17.72 -14.76 -19.22
N PRO A 2 -16.45 -14.95 -18.83
CA PRO A 2 -15.89 -14.25 -17.67
C PRO A 2 -15.80 -12.74 -17.96
N ILE A 3 -16.09 -11.92 -16.94
CA ILE A 3 -15.99 -10.46 -17.04
C ILE A 3 -14.54 -10.10 -17.43
N PRO A 4 -14.34 -9.30 -18.50
CA PRO A 4 -13.01 -8.84 -18.88
C PRO A 4 -12.28 -8.15 -17.73
N VAL A 5 -10.98 -8.39 -17.61
CA VAL A 5 -10.15 -7.78 -16.55
C VAL A 5 -10.27 -6.25 -16.55
N SER A 6 -10.36 -5.63 -17.73
CA SER A 6 -10.54 -4.19 -17.91
C SER A 6 -11.82 -3.68 -17.24
N GLU A 7 -12.93 -4.41 -17.37
CA GLU A 7 -14.21 -4.05 -16.77
C GLU A 7 -14.18 -4.20 -15.25
N ARG A 8 -13.56 -5.26 -14.73
CA ARG A 8 -13.35 -5.45 -13.28
C ARG A 8 -12.48 -4.35 -12.67
N VAL A 9 -11.40 -3.97 -13.36
CA VAL A 9 -10.51 -2.88 -12.93
C VAL A 9 -11.23 -1.53 -12.97
N ARG A 10 -12.06 -1.27 -13.99
CA ARG A 10 -12.87 -0.05 -14.08
C ARG A 10 -13.85 0.06 -12.91
N LYS A 11 -14.66 -0.98 -12.68
CA LYS A 11 -15.64 -1.02 -11.58
C LYS A 11 -14.98 -0.75 -10.21
N ARG A 12 -13.81 -1.34 -9.94
CA ARG A 12 -13.07 -1.10 -8.69
C ARG A 12 -12.58 0.35 -8.57
N ARG A 13 -12.04 0.93 -9.66
CA ARG A 13 -11.59 2.33 -9.65
C ARG A 13 -12.74 3.30 -9.45
N ASP A 14 -13.90 3.04 -10.06
CA ASP A 14 -15.08 3.89 -9.90
C ASP A 14 -15.59 3.87 -8.44
N ALA A 15 -15.63 2.70 -7.81
CA ALA A 15 -15.96 2.58 -6.37
C ALA A 15 -14.98 3.37 -5.48
N LEU A 16 -13.67 3.27 -5.74
CA LEU A 16 -12.65 4.02 -4.98
C LEU A 16 -12.80 5.54 -5.18
N ARG A 17 -13.12 6.00 -6.39
CA ARG A 17 -13.39 7.43 -6.65
C ARG A 17 -14.62 7.92 -5.90
N ASN A 18 -15.69 7.12 -5.85
CA ASN A 18 -16.90 7.45 -5.10
C ASN A 18 -16.65 7.52 -3.59
N ALA A 19 -15.67 6.76 -3.09
CA ALA A 19 -15.18 6.85 -1.70
C ALA A 19 -14.19 8.02 -1.48
N GLY A 20 -14.04 8.93 -2.44
CA GLY A 20 -13.16 10.11 -2.33
C GLY A 20 -11.68 9.85 -2.62
N LEU A 21 -11.29 8.65 -3.03
CA LEU A 21 -9.89 8.31 -3.30
C LEU A 21 -9.48 8.65 -4.73
N ARG A 22 -8.28 9.22 -4.88
CA ARG A 22 -7.68 9.52 -6.18
C ARG A 22 -6.62 8.47 -6.53
N PRO A 23 -6.66 7.85 -7.73
CA PRO A 23 -5.61 6.91 -8.14
C PRO A 23 -4.29 7.65 -8.36
N VAL A 24 -3.20 7.11 -7.79
CA VAL A 24 -1.82 7.56 -8.04
C VAL A 24 -1.10 6.51 -8.89
N GLN A 25 -0.41 6.95 -9.93
CA GLN A 25 0.47 6.10 -10.72
C GLN A 25 1.90 6.38 -10.30
N ILE A 26 2.58 5.35 -9.78
CA ILE A 26 4.00 5.40 -9.43
C ILE A 26 4.75 4.31 -10.18
N TRP A 27 6.00 4.58 -10.50
CA TRP A 27 6.92 3.58 -11.04
C TRP A 27 7.53 2.81 -9.87
N VAL A 28 7.40 1.49 -9.89
CA VAL A 28 8.00 0.58 -8.90
C VAL A 28 9.04 -0.31 -9.56
N PRO A 29 10.04 -0.81 -8.82
CA PRO A 29 10.99 -1.78 -9.36
C PRO A 29 10.28 -3.04 -9.88
N ASP A 30 10.77 -3.60 -10.99
CA ASP A 30 10.24 -4.85 -11.54
C ASP A 30 10.51 -6.02 -10.59
N THR A 31 9.42 -6.58 -10.06
CA THR A 31 9.43 -7.63 -9.03
C THR A 31 9.90 -8.99 -9.55
N ARG A 32 10.01 -9.15 -10.88
CA ARG A 32 10.46 -10.38 -11.53
C ARG A 32 11.98 -10.43 -11.71
N ARG A 33 12.69 -9.33 -11.44
CA ARG A 33 14.15 -9.29 -11.58
C ARG A 33 14.80 -10.26 -10.58
N PRO A 34 15.81 -11.04 -11.00
CA PRO A 34 16.63 -11.81 -10.07
C PRO A 34 17.16 -10.91 -8.95
N GLY A 35 17.07 -11.37 -7.71
CA GLY A 35 17.51 -10.62 -6.54
C GLY A 35 16.48 -9.64 -5.94
N PHE A 36 15.32 -9.44 -6.57
CA PHE A 36 14.26 -8.58 -6.00
C PHE A 36 13.87 -9.00 -4.58
N GLY A 37 13.72 -10.30 -4.32
CA GLY A 37 13.42 -10.81 -2.97
C GLY A 37 14.51 -10.48 -1.93
N ALA A 38 15.78 -10.52 -2.32
CA ALA A 38 16.88 -10.15 -1.43
C ALA A 38 16.87 -8.64 -1.14
N GLU A 39 16.57 -7.82 -2.15
CA GLU A 39 16.45 -6.38 -1.98
C GLU A 39 15.24 -6.00 -1.12
N CYS A 40 14.08 -6.63 -1.32
CA CYS A 40 12.91 -6.47 -0.45
C CYS A 40 13.26 -6.78 1.00
N ARG A 41 13.95 -7.90 1.25
CA ARG A 41 14.37 -8.27 2.60
C ARG A 41 15.31 -7.23 3.19
N ARG A 42 16.30 -6.77 2.42
CA ARG A 42 17.25 -5.73 2.85
C ARG A 42 16.53 -4.43 3.22
N GLN A 43 15.62 -3.95 2.38
CA GLN A 43 14.87 -2.72 2.63
C GLN A 43 13.91 -2.85 3.81
N ALA A 44 13.20 -3.97 3.93
CA ALA A 44 12.31 -4.22 5.07
C ALA A 44 13.06 -4.16 6.40
N LEU A 45 14.27 -4.72 6.47
CA LEU A 45 15.12 -4.64 7.67
C LEU A 45 15.58 -3.20 7.97
N LEU A 46 15.89 -2.41 6.93
CA LEU A 46 16.27 -1.01 7.11
C LEU A 46 15.12 -0.17 7.66
N VAL A 47 13.91 -0.35 7.12
CA VAL A 47 12.69 0.33 7.60
C VAL A 47 12.39 -0.08 9.04
N ALA A 48 12.35 -1.39 9.34
CA ALA A 48 12.08 -1.87 10.69
C ALA A 48 13.08 -1.32 11.73
N LYS A 49 14.36 -1.16 11.35
CA LYS A 49 15.38 -0.56 12.21
C LYS A 49 15.20 0.95 12.39
N ALA A 50 14.71 1.65 11.37
CA ALA A 50 14.39 3.07 11.46
C ALA A 50 13.16 3.27 12.35
N ASP A 51 12.08 2.51 12.13
CA ASP A 51 10.83 2.58 12.89
C ASP A 51 11.06 2.32 14.39
N GLN A 52 11.93 1.37 14.75
CA GLN A 52 12.28 1.10 16.16
C GLN A 52 12.86 2.31 16.89
N ARG A 53 13.42 3.28 16.16
CA ARG A 53 14.01 4.49 16.74
C ARG A 53 13.03 5.65 16.79
N ASP A 54 11.85 5.50 16.19
CA ASP A 54 10.83 6.53 16.07
C ASP A 54 9.55 6.10 16.81
N ALA A 55 9.57 6.27 18.13
CA ALA A 55 8.45 5.91 18.99
C ALA A 55 7.21 6.79 18.72
N GLU A 56 7.42 8.04 18.30
CA GLU A 56 6.34 8.98 17.99
C GLU A 56 5.60 8.56 16.73
N LEU A 57 6.32 8.18 15.67
CA LEU A 57 5.72 7.60 14.47
C LEU A 57 4.89 6.36 14.79
N LYS A 58 5.39 5.48 15.66
CA LYS A 58 4.64 4.28 16.08
C LYS A 58 3.33 4.65 16.76
N THR A 59 3.35 5.58 17.72
CA THR A 59 2.13 6.06 18.40
C THR A 59 1.15 6.73 17.44
N LEU A 60 1.65 7.51 16.47
CA LEU A 60 0.83 8.11 15.43
C LEU A 60 0.17 7.05 14.55
N MET A 61 0.91 6.03 14.12
CA MET A 61 0.37 4.93 13.30
C MET A 61 -0.68 4.11 14.06
N ASP A 62 -0.42 3.77 15.32
CA ASP A 62 -1.37 3.04 16.18
C ASP A 62 -2.66 3.85 16.38
N SER A 63 -2.56 5.18 16.55
CA SER A 63 -3.72 6.07 16.66
C SER A 63 -4.50 6.16 15.35
N ALA A 64 -3.82 6.37 14.23
CA ALA A 64 -4.44 6.45 12.90
C ALA A 64 -5.14 5.15 12.49
N LEU A 65 -4.65 3.99 12.94
CA LEU A 65 -5.31 2.70 12.71
C LEU A 65 -6.64 2.59 13.48
N ASN A 66 -6.69 3.09 14.72
CA ASN A 66 -7.90 3.10 15.52
C ASN A 66 -8.95 4.11 14.99
N ASP A 67 -8.50 5.19 14.37
CA ASP A 67 -9.39 6.19 13.76
C ASP A 67 -10.01 5.72 12.42
N GLN A 68 -9.63 4.54 11.89
CA GLN A 68 -10.16 4.00 10.62
C GLN A 68 -11.59 3.44 10.73
N ASP A 69 -12.16 3.32 11.93
CA ASP A 69 -13.54 2.86 12.12
C ASP A 69 -14.58 3.80 11.48
N ASP A 70 -14.21 5.04 11.15
CA ASP A 70 -15.06 6.02 10.45
C ASP A 70 -15.09 5.84 8.91
N TRP A 71 -14.35 4.89 8.33
CA TRP A 71 -14.19 4.73 6.86
C TRP A 71 -14.88 3.50 6.25
N LEU A 72 -15.62 2.70 7.04
CA LEU A 72 -16.39 1.52 6.59
C LEU A 72 -17.90 1.74 6.66
#